data_AF-A0A1H2DTK7-F1
#
_entry.id   AF-A0A1H2DTK7-F1
#
_cell.length_a   1.000
_cell.length_b   1.000
_cell.length_c   1.000
_cell.angle_alpha   90.00
_cell.angle_beta   90.00
_cell.angle_gamma   90.00
#
_symmetry.space_group_name_H-M   'P 1'
#
loop_
_entity.id
_entity.type
_entity.pdbx_description
1 polymer ?
#
loop_
_entity_poly.entity_id
_entity_poly.type
_entity_poly.pdbx_seq_one_letter_code
_entity_poly.pdbx_strand_id
1 'polypeptide(L)'
;MPESDRLLIGYQQAVADVRARVMNYANAIWGGLPAFRDAQAERLIARLVPMVTAGQLQVANLTSSYIARAVSGGVPLPVDRDGVTRGRGVDPELLYRRPFEQVWADLSESAPLDAAVAAGATRLMHLVATDMQMAKVRQADASLQAAGVKAYRRVLNGPKNCALCVIASTQRYHVGDLSPIHPGCDCSVAPVKSDWNGDRVIDPDLLEDTHKQVRELTGADNRAAHDYQKLLLVRDHGEIGPVLTWRDQNFKAA
;
A
#
# COMPACT_ATOMS: atom_id res chain seq x y z
N MET A 1 -27.25 -0.37 6.29
CA MET A 1 -25.91 0.13 5.93
C MET A 1 -26.07 1.34 5.02
N PRO A 2 -25.53 2.50 5.43
CA PRO A 2 -25.49 3.72 4.62
C PRO A 2 -24.97 3.51 3.19
N GLU A 3 -25.40 4.36 2.24
CA GLU A 3 -24.95 4.29 0.84
C GLU A 3 -23.43 4.53 0.70
N SER A 4 -22.88 5.44 1.50
CA SER A 4 -21.43 5.70 1.58
C SER A 4 -20.62 4.45 1.93
N ASP A 5 -21.17 3.61 2.80
CA ASP A 5 -20.50 2.40 3.27
C ASP A 5 -20.56 1.30 2.22
N ARG A 6 -21.69 1.19 1.49
CA ARG A 6 -21.82 0.28 0.33
C ARG A 6 -20.83 0.65 -0.78
N LEU A 7 -20.71 1.95 -1.09
CA LEU A 7 -19.76 2.44 -2.08
C LEU A 7 -18.32 2.08 -1.70
N LEU A 8 -17.94 2.35 -0.45
CA LEU A 8 -16.60 2.04 0.04
C LEU A 8 -16.30 0.54 0.01
N ILE A 9 -17.21 -0.31 0.48
CA ILE A 9 -17.03 -1.78 0.48
C ILE A 9 -16.89 -2.31 -0.95
N GLY A 10 -17.73 -1.84 -1.89
CA GLY A 10 -17.63 -2.23 -3.29
C GLY A 10 -16.30 -1.83 -3.92
N TYR A 11 -15.82 -0.63 -3.60
CA TYR A 11 -14.50 -0.16 -4.03
C TYR A 11 -13.36 -1.01 -3.44
N GLN A 12 -13.41 -1.28 -2.13
CA GLN A 12 -12.42 -2.12 -1.45
C GLN A 12 -12.33 -3.52 -2.08
N GLN A 13 -13.49 -4.14 -2.36
CA GLN A 13 -13.55 -5.44 -3.00
C GLN A 13 -12.96 -5.39 -4.42
N ALA A 14 -13.33 -4.38 -5.23
CA ALA A 14 -12.82 -4.26 -6.59
C ALA A 14 -11.30 -4.09 -6.63
N VAL A 15 -10.71 -3.29 -5.73
CA VAL A 15 -9.26 -3.14 -5.62
C VAL A 15 -8.60 -4.45 -5.16
N ALA A 16 -9.21 -5.14 -4.19
CA ALA A 16 -8.71 -6.44 -3.72
C ALA A 16 -8.69 -7.49 -4.84
N ASP A 17 -9.74 -7.53 -5.67
CA ASP A 17 -9.84 -8.46 -6.80
C ASP A 17 -8.76 -8.19 -7.85
N VAL A 18 -8.48 -6.93 -8.17
CA VAL A 18 -7.39 -6.57 -9.10
C VAL A 18 -6.04 -6.99 -8.52
N ARG A 19 -5.77 -6.66 -7.25
CA ARG A 19 -4.54 -7.05 -6.57
C ARG A 19 -4.37 -8.56 -6.57
N ALA A 20 -5.40 -9.32 -6.23
CA ALA A 20 -5.37 -10.78 -6.22
C ALA A 20 -5.07 -11.36 -7.61
N ARG A 21 -5.69 -10.84 -8.67
CA ARG A 21 -5.43 -11.30 -10.06
C ARG A 21 -3.98 -11.10 -10.47
N VAL A 22 -3.40 -9.92 -10.21
CA VAL A 22 -2.01 -9.60 -10.57
C VAL A 22 -1.04 -10.43 -9.73
N MET A 23 -1.28 -10.58 -8.43
CA MET A 23 -0.44 -11.40 -7.55
C MET A 23 -0.50 -12.88 -7.93
N ASN A 24 -1.68 -13.43 -8.22
CA ASN A 24 -1.83 -14.81 -8.67
C ASN A 24 -1.11 -15.05 -10.00
N TYR A 25 -1.19 -14.10 -10.92
CA TYR A 25 -0.43 -14.15 -12.18
C TYR A 25 1.08 -14.17 -11.93
N ALA A 26 1.59 -13.23 -11.12
CA ALA A 26 3.01 -13.13 -10.79
C ALA A 26 3.53 -14.39 -10.09
N ASN A 27 2.76 -14.95 -9.15
CA ASN A 27 3.10 -16.19 -8.45
C ASN A 27 3.13 -17.38 -9.42
N ALA A 28 2.15 -17.49 -10.32
CA ALA A 28 2.07 -18.58 -11.28
C ALA A 28 3.25 -18.57 -12.27
N ILE A 29 3.63 -17.40 -12.81
CA ILE A 29 4.75 -17.32 -13.75
C ILE A 29 6.11 -17.52 -13.07
N TRP A 30 6.26 -17.12 -11.80
CA TRP A 30 7.46 -17.36 -11.00
C TRP A 30 7.63 -18.86 -10.69
N GLY A 31 6.58 -19.50 -10.17
CA GLY A 31 6.58 -20.92 -9.85
C GLY A 31 6.71 -21.83 -11.07
N GLY A 32 6.36 -21.35 -12.26
CA GLY A 32 6.52 -22.06 -13.53
C GLY A 32 7.89 -21.92 -14.19
N LEU A 33 8.86 -21.23 -13.56
CA LEU A 33 10.19 -21.05 -14.15
C LEU A 33 11.00 -22.36 -14.14
N PRO A 34 11.61 -22.75 -15.27
CA PRO A 34 12.47 -23.94 -15.33
C PRO A 34 13.84 -23.71 -14.69
N ALA A 35 14.25 -22.44 -14.54
CA ALA A 35 15.51 -22.03 -13.95
C ALA A 35 15.46 -20.55 -13.54
N PHE A 36 16.36 -20.13 -12.67
CA PHE A 36 16.51 -18.74 -12.22
C PHE A 36 17.79 -18.14 -12.77
N ARG A 37 17.90 -18.07 -14.11
CA ARG A 37 19.04 -17.44 -14.83
C ARG A 37 18.57 -16.18 -15.56
N ASP A 38 19.52 -15.39 -16.09
CA ASP A 38 19.23 -14.13 -16.78
C ASP A 38 18.15 -14.26 -17.86
N ALA A 39 18.25 -15.27 -18.73
CA ALA A 39 17.28 -15.49 -19.80
C ALA A 39 15.85 -15.79 -19.30
N GLN A 40 15.69 -16.33 -18.09
CA GLN A 40 14.38 -16.49 -17.45
C GLN A 40 13.92 -15.20 -16.78
N ALA A 41 14.84 -14.45 -16.18
CA ALA A 41 14.56 -13.14 -15.61
C ALA A 41 14.00 -12.19 -16.67
N GLU A 42 14.68 -12.03 -17.80
CA GLU A 42 14.26 -11.18 -18.91
C GLU A 42 12.87 -11.56 -19.44
N ARG A 43 12.63 -12.86 -19.68
CA ARG A 43 11.33 -13.36 -20.16
C ARG A 43 10.21 -13.17 -19.16
N LEU A 44 10.48 -13.32 -17.86
CA LEU A 44 9.49 -13.06 -16.82
C LEU A 44 9.16 -11.57 -16.76
N ILE A 45 10.18 -10.71 -16.70
CA ILE A 45 10.04 -9.26 -16.59
C ILE A 45 9.24 -8.69 -17.76
N ALA A 46 9.57 -9.10 -19.00
CA ALA A 46 8.86 -8.65 -20.21
C ALA A 46 7.35 -8.99 -20.19
N ARG A 47 6.95 -10.04 -19.48
CA ARG A 47 5.54 -10.44 -19.32
C ARG A 47 4.89 -9.81 -18.09
N LEU A 48 5.64 -9.67 -17.00
CA LEU A 48 5.15 -9.20 -15.73
C LEU A 48 4.91 -7.70 -15.71
N VAL A 49 5.86 -6.90 -16.23
CA VAL A 49 5.80 -5.43 -16.17
C VAL A 49 4.52 -4.88 -16.81
N PRO A 50 4.10 -5.31 -18.02
CA PRO A 50 2.83 -4.85 -18.60
C PRO A 50 1.60 -5.24 -17.75
N MET A 51 1.60 -6.43 -17.15
CA MET A 51 0.50 -6.90 -16.31
C MET A 51 0.38 -6.12 -15.00
N VAL A 52 1.52 -5.84 -14.35
CA VAL A 52 1.55 -4.95 -13.17
C VAL A 52 1.09 -3.55 -13.55
N THR A 53 1.60 -2.99 -14.65
CA THR A 53 1.22 -1.67 -15.15
C THR A 53 -0.29 -1.57 -15.37
N ALA A 54 -0.89 -2.58 -16.00
CA ALA A 54 -2.34 -2.65 -16.20
C ALA A 54 -3.11 -2.70 -14.86
N GLY A 55 -2.62 -3.49 -13.90
CA GLY A 55 -3.17 -3.55 -12.55
C GLY A 55 -3.13 -2.20 -11.83
N GLN A 56 -2.00 -1.49 -11.89
CA GLN A 56 -1.85 -0.15 -11.31
C GLN A 56 -2.85 0.83 -11.90
N LEU A 57 -2.98 0.87 -13.23
CA LEU A 57 -3.93 1.74 -13.91
C LEU A 57 -5.38 1.39 -13.57
N GLN A 58 -5.71 0.11 -13.45
CA GLN A 58 -7.06 -0.31 -13.07
C GLN A 58 -7.38 0.10 -11.62
N VAL A 59 -6.44 -0.09 -10.69
CA VAL A 59 -6.58 0.36 -9.31
C VAL A 59 -6.77 1.88 -9.26
N ALA A 60 -5.94 2.65 -9.97
CA ALA A 60 -6.08 4.10 -10.03
C ALA A 60 -7.46 4.52 -10.58
N ASN A 61 -7.93 3.94 -11.68
CA ASN A 61 -9.26 4.26 -12.23
C ASN A 61 -10.40 3.96 -11.24
N LEU A 62 -10.31 2.85 -10.51
CA LEU A 62 -11.26 2.51 -9.44
C LEU A 62 -11.21 3.56 -8.31
N THR A 63 -10.02 3.99 -7.91
CA THR A 63 -9.81 5.01 -6.87
C THR A 63 -10.39 6.36 -7.29
N SER A 64 -10.09 6.81 -8.51
CA SER A 64 -10.62 8.06 -9.08
C SER A 64 -12.16 8.07 -9.09
N SER A 65 -12.76 6.98 -9.59
CA SER A 65 -14.22 6.82 -9.64
C SER A 65 -14.86 6.78 -8.25
N TYR A 66 -14.22 6.11 -7.30
CA TYR A 66 -14.68 6.05 -5.91
C TYR A 66 -14.67 7.43 -5.26
N ILE A 67 -13.56 8.18 -5.35
CA ILE A 67 -13.44 9.51 -4.74
C ILE A 67 -14.46 10.48 -5.35
N ALA A 68 -14.63 10.46 -6.66
CA ALA A 68 -15.64 11.29 -7.33
C ALA A 68 -17.05 11.04 -6.83
N ARG A 69 -17.40 9.77 -6.55
CA ARG A 69 -18.72 9.41 -5.99
C ARG A 69 -18.84 9.68 -4.49
N ALA A 70 -17.72 9.66 -3.77
CA ALA A 70 -17.69 9.91 -2.32
C ALA A 70 -17.77 11.42 -1.98
N VAL A 71 -17.47 12.30 -2.94
CA VAL A 71 -17.56 13.75 -2.79
C VAL A 71 -18.79 14.28 -3.54
N SER A 72 -19.57 15.16 -2.90
CA SER A 72 -20.75 15.76 -3.54
C SER A 72 -20.34 16.58 -4.76
N GLY A 73 -20.94 16.29 -5.92
CA GLY A 73 -20.60 16.93 -7.19
C GLY A 73 -19.22 16.54 -7.75
N GLY A 74 -18.58 15.50 -7.21
CA GLY A 74 -17.26 15.06 -7.65
C GLY A 74 -17.25 14.53 -9.08
N VAL A 75 -16.16 14.81 -9.79
CA VAL A 75 -15.89 14.31 -11.14
C VAL A 75 -14.65 13.42 -11.09
N PRO A 76 -14.64 12.24 -11.75
CA PRO A 76 -13.46 11.40 -11.81
C PRO A 76 -12.26 12.16 -12.40
N LEU A 77 -11.18 12.24 -11.63
CA LEU A 77 -9.92 12.79 -12.12
C LEU A 77 -9.25 11.79 -13.08
N PRO A 78 -8.86 12.19 -14.30
CA PRO A 78 -8.09 11.33 -15.18
C PRO A 78 -6.83 10.80 -14.50
N VAL A 79 -6.49 9.53 -14.78
CA VAL A 79 -5.29 8.91 -14.21
C VAL A 79 -4.05 9.44 -14.93
N ASP A 80 -3.13 10.05 -14.17
CA ASP A 80 -1.77 10.29 -14.62
C ASP A 80 -1.02 8.96 -14.68
N ARG A 81 -0.86 8.43 -15.89
CA ARG A 81 -0.21 7.13 -16.13
C ARG A 81 1.20 7.09 -15.55
N ASP A 82 2.02 8.10 -15.82
CA ASP A 82 3.42 8.08 -15.39
C ASP A 82 3.52 8.26 -13.86
N GLY A 83 2.72 9.16 -13.29
CA GLY A 83 2.63 9.33 -11.85
C GLY A 83 2.28 8.04 -11.11
N VAL A 84 1.33 7.25 -11.60
CA VAL A 84 0.91 6.01 -10.93
C VAL A 84 1.84 4.83 -11.19
N THR A 85 2.38 4.65 -12.40
CA THR A 85 3.18 3.47 -12.76
C THR A 85 4.68 3.64 -12.51
N ARG A 86 5.20 4.88 -12.53
CA ARG A 86 6.64 5.17 -12.42
C ARG A 86 7.04 5.97 -11.18
N GLY A 87 6.10 6.32 -10.30
CA GLY A 87 6.40 7.21 -9.17
C GLY A 87 7.37 6.66 -8.11
N ARG A 88 7.97 5.48 -8.29
CA ARG A 88 9.14 5.03 -7.49
C ARG A 88 10.45 5.67 -7.96
N GLY A 89 10.47 6.28 -9.15
CA GLY A 89 11.68 6.84 -9.75
C GLY A 89 12.69 5.79 -10.23
N VAL A 90 12.30 4.52 -10.28
CA VAL A 90 13.12 3.40 -10.77
C VAL A 90 12.44 2.78 -11.98
N ASP A 91 13.23 2.39 -12.98
CA ASP A 91 12.73 1.64 -14.12
C ASP A 91 12.01 0.35 -13.66
N PRO A 92 10.76 0.09 -14.08
CA PRO A 92 10.06 -1.13 -13.74
C PRO A 92 10.85 -2.41 -14.06
N GLU A 93 11.61 -2.45 -15.15
CA GLU A 93 12.40 -3.64 -15.50
C GLU A 93 13.52 -3.89 -14.49
N LEU A 94 14.20 -2.83 -14.04
CA LEU A 94 15.20 -2.92 -12.97
C LEU A 94 14.56 -3.32 -11.64
N LEU A 95 13.39 -2.75 -11.32
CA LEU A 95 12.66 -3.08 -10.10
C LEU A 95 12.29 -4.57 -10.05
N TYR A 96 11.78 -5.11 -11.15
CA TYR A 96 11.33 -6.50 -11.24
C TYR A 96 12.46 -7.50 -11.51
N ARG A 97 13.71 -7.04 -11.68
CA ARG A 97 14.92 -7.88 -11.63
C ARG A 97 15.35 -8.22 -10.21
N ARG A 98 15.05 -7.36 -9.23
CA ARG A 98 15.44 -7.54 -7.81
C ARG A 98 15.06 -8.89 -7.18
N PRO A 99 13.90 -9.50 -7.48
CA PRO A 99 13.60 -10.86 -7.01
C PRO A 99 14.61 -11.91 -7.47
N PHE A 100 15.14 -11.81 -8.70
CA PHE A 100 16.18 -12.72 -9.19
C PHE A 100 17.54 -12.40 -8.58
N GLU A 101 17.87 -11.13 -8.40
CA GLU A 101 19.09 -10.70 -7.71
C GLU A 101 19.13 -11.24 -6.28
N GLN A 102 18.00 -11.26 -5.58
CA GLN A 102 17.89 -11.92 -4.28
C GLN A 102 18.21 -13.41 -4.36
N VAL A 103 17.63 -14.14 -5.33
CA VAL A 103 17.93 -15.56 -5.54
C VAL A 103 19.43 -15.77 -5.77
N TRP A 104 20.06 -14.95 -6.61
CA TRP A 104 21.48 -15.07 -6.93
C TRP A 104 22.38 -14.73 -5.74
N ALA A 105 22.02 -13.71 -4.96
CA ALA A 105 22.72 -13.34 -3.74
C ALA A 105 22.66 -14.48 -2.72
N ASP A 106 21.46 -15.00 -2.43
CA ASP A 106 21.28 -16.10 -1.48
C ASP A 106 22.05 -17.36 -1.89
N LEU A 107 22.03 -17.69 -3.19
CA LEU A 107 22.82 -18.80 -3.73
C LEU A 107 24.33 -18.57 -3.59
N SER A 108 24.80 -17.32 -3.77
CA SER A 108 26.22 -16.98 -3.58
C SER A 108 26.68 -17.13 -2.13
N GLU A 109 25.75 -17.00 -1.18
CA GLU A 109 25.94 -17.25 0.25
C GLU A 109 25.70 -18.72 0.64
N SER A 110 25.62 -19.62 -0.35
CA SER A 110 25.38 -21.06 -0.17
C SER A 110 24.02 -21.43 0.44
N ALA A 111 23.01 -20.56 0.31
CA ALA A 111 21.65 -20.92 0.68
C ALA A 111 21.12 -22.06 -0.23
N PRO A 112 20.29 -22.97 0.30
CA PRO A 112 19.57 -23.95 -0.51
C PRO A 112 18.73 -23.29 -1.62
N LEU A 113 18.68 -23.91 -2.81
CA LEU A 113 17.99 -23.36 -3.97
C LEU A 113 16.51 -23.08 -3.71
N ASP A 114 15.81 -23.99 -3.05
CA ASP A 114 14.40 -23.85 -2.68
C ASP A 114 14.18 -22.65 -1.74
N ALA A 115 15.06 -22.45 -0.75
CA ALA A 115 15.02 -21.31 0.15
C ALA A 115 15.26 -19.98 -0.60
N ALA A 116 16.28 -19.92 -1.45
CA ALA A 116 16.59 -18.74 -2.26
C ALA A 116 15.42 -18.38 -3.20
N VAL A 117 14.84 -19.38 -3.87
CA VAL A 117 13.68 -19.20 -4.74
C VAL A 117 12.44 -18.72 -3.98
N ALA A 118 12.21 -19.22 -2.76
CA ALA A 118 11.12 -18.77 -1.90
C ALA A 118 11.33 -17.32 -1.42
N ALA A 119 12.56 -16.92 -1.11
CA ALA A 119 12.90 -15.54 -0.77
C ALA A 119 12.66 -14.60 -1.95
N GLY A 120 13.10 -14.98 -3.16
CA GLY A 120 12.80 -14.26 -4.40
C GLY A 120 11.29 -14.13 -4.66
N ALA A 121 10.52 -15.22 -4.49
CA ALA A 121 9.06 -15.21 -4.62
C ALA A 121 8.41 -14.20 -3.65
N THR A 122 8.86 -14.22 -2.40
CA THR A 122 8.39 -13.29 -1.36
C THR A 122 8.69 -11.85 -1.74
N ARG A 123 9.91 -11.57 -2.22
CA ARG A 123 10.30 -10.24 -2.70
C ARG A 123 9.43 -9.79 -3.87
N LEU A 124 9.18 -10.66 -4.84
CA LEU A 124 8.30 -10.39 -5.98
C LEU A 124 6.87 -10.03 -5.51
N MET A 125 6.29 -10.82 -4.61
CA MET A 125 4.95 -10.55 -4.08
C MET A 125 4.88 -9.22 -3.34
N HIS A 126 5.92 -8.87 -2.57
CA HIS A 126 5.99 -7.57 -1.90
C HIS A 126 6.05 -6.41 -2.91
N LEU A 127 6.82 -6.52 -3.99
CA LEU A 127 6.90 -5.49 -5.03
C LEU A 127 5.53 -5.28 -5.70
N VAL A 128 4.91 -6.37 -6.18
CA VAL A 128 3.60 -6.32 -6.86
C VAL A 128 2.53 -5.73 -5.93
N ALA A 129 2.44 -6.20 -4.69
CA ALA A 129 1.49 -5.71 -3.70
C ALA A 129 1.66 -4.22 -3.43
N THR A 130 2.91 -3.78 -3.30
CA THR A 130 3.24 -2.38 -3.01
C THR A 130 2.95 -1.49 -4.22
N ASP A 131 3.16 -1.96 -5.44
CA ASP A 131 2.83 -1.19 -6.66
C ASP A 131 1.33 -0.93 -6.79
N MET A 132 0.49 -1.92 -6.46
CA MET A 132 -0.97 -1.73 -6.40
C MET A 132 -1.36 -0.70 -5.35
N GLN A 133 -0.73 -0.75 -4.16
CA GLN A 133 -0.95 0.22 -3.11
C GLN A 133 -0.53 1.63 -3.54
N MET A 134 0.64 1.79 -4.17
CA MET A 134 1.15 3.10 -4.58
C MET A 134 0.26 3.74 -5.64
N ALA A 135 -0.25 2.95 -6.59
CA ALA A 135 -1.22 3.45 -7.57
C ALA A 135 -2.49 4.00 -6.90
N LYS A 136 -3.02 3.28 -5.91
CA LYS A 136 -4.16 3.73 -5.09
C LYS A 136 -3.84 5.01 -4.32
N VAL A 137 -2.70 5.06 -3.63
CA VAL A 137 -2.30 6.19 -2.78
C VAL A 137 -2.16 7.47 -3.61
N ARG A 138 -1.40 7.41 -4.70
CA ARG A 138 -1.15 8.58 -5.56
C ARG A 138 -2.42 9.09 -6.22
N GLN A 139 -3.25 8.19 -6.75
CA GLN A 139 -4.51 8.62 -7.36
C GLN A 139 -5.48 9.18 -6.33
N ALA A 140 -5.55 8.60 -5.13
CA ALA A 140 -6.41 9.11 -4.07
C ALA A 140 -6.00 10.53 -3.66
N ASP A 141 -4.71 10.77 -3.49
CA ASP A 141 -4.20 12.10 -3.11
C ASP A 141 -4.54 13.15 -4.17
N ALA A 142 -4.22 12.86 -5.44
CA ALA A 142 -4.54 13.74 -6.56
C ALA A 142 -6.04 14.02 -6.69
N SER A 143 -6.88 12.98 -6.53
CA SER A 143 -8.35 13.11 -6.66
C SER A 143 -8.95 13.93 -5.51
N LEU A 144 -8.44 13.75 -4.29
CA LEU A 144 -8.88 14.52 -3.12
C LEU A 144 -8.49 16.00 -3.25
N GLN A 145 -7.27 16.27 -3.70
CA GLN A 145 -6.78 17.63 -3.98
C GLN A 145 -7.65 18.32 -5.05
N ALA A 146 -7.88 17.65 -6.18
CA ALA A 146 -8.69 18.18 -7.28
C ALA A 146 -10.15 18.43 -6.86
N ALA A 147 -10.68 17.62 -5.94
CA ALA A 147 -12.03 17.78 -5.41
C ALA A 147 -12.16 18.85 -4.30
N GLY A 148 -11.07 19.53 -3.92
CA GLY A 148 -11.08 20.56 -2.87
C GLY A 148 -11.36 20.01 -1.46
N VAL A 149 -11.14 18.72 -1.24
CA VAL A 149 -11.32 18.08 0.08
C VAL A 149 -10.18 18.52 1.00
N LYS A 150 -10.50 18.95 2.22
CA LYS A 150 -9.50 19.44 3.20
C LYS A 150 -8.84 18.32 4.00
N ALA A 151 -9.58 17.25 4.26
CA ALA A 151 -9.10 16.14 5.07
C ALA A 151 -9.66 14.79 4.61
N TYR A 152 -8.90 13.75 4.90
CA TYR A 152 -9.30 12.37 4.70
C TYR A 152 -9.11 11.57 5.99
N ARG A 153 -9.76 10.41 6.03
CA ARG A 153 -9.52 9.37 7.04
C ARG A 153 -9.09 8.08 6.37
N ARG A 154 -8.34 7.24 7.07
CA ARG A 154 -8.06 5.87 6.64
C ARG A 154 -9.24 5.00 7.00
N VAL A 155 -9.56 4.03 6.14
CA VAL A 155 -10.59 3.03 6.43
C VAL A 155 -10.01 1.64 6.28
N LEU A 156 -10.28 0.81 7.29
CA LEU A 156 -9.85 -0.58 7.35
C LEU A 156 -10.55 -1.42 6.28
N ASN A 157 -9.85 -2.45 5.80
CA ASN A 157 -10.35 -3.35 4.77
C ASN A 157 -10.45 -4.77 5.35
N GLY A 158 -11.67 -5.31 5.48
CA GLY A 158 -11.87 -6.66 5.99
C GLY A 158 -11.28 -6.89 7.40
N PRO A 159 -11.07 -8.15 7.83
CA PRO A 159 -10.66 -8.47 9.19
C PRO A 159 -9.14 -8.41 9.44
N LYS A 160 -8.31 -8.40 8.39
CA LYS A 160 -6.85 -8.50 8.52
C LYS A 160 -6.18 -7.13 8.38
N ASN A 161 -6.20 -6.35 9.45
CA ASN A 161 -5.55 -5.04 9.49
C ASN A 161 -4.31 -5.12 10.39
N CYS A 162 -3.20 -4.53 9.95
CA CYS A 162 -2.03 -4.39 10.83
C CYS A 162 -2.26 -3.26 11.84
N ALA A 163 -1.54 -3.31 12.96
CA ALA A 163 -1.65 -2.31 14.03
C ALA A 163 -1.43 -0.86 13.55
N LEU A 164 -0.54 -0.62 12.58
CA LEU A 164 -0.34 0.72 12.00
C LEU A 164 -1.57 1.22 11.24
N CYS A 165 -2.21 0.36 10.43
CA CYS A 165 -3.38 0.75 9.66
C CYS A 165 -4.60 0.93 10.60
N VAL A 166 -4.69 0.17 11.71
CA VAL A 166 -5.66 0.38 12.81
C VAL A 166 -5.46 1.74 13.47
N ILE A 167 -4.24 2.06 13.96
CA ILE A 167 -3.94 3.38 14.54
C ILE A 167 -4.27 4.49 13.56
N ALA A 168 -3.88 4.35 12.29
CA ALA A 168 -4.13 5.37 11.29
C ALA A 168 -5.63 5.58 11.01
N SER A 169 -6.48 4.58 11.24
CA SER A 169 -7.93 4.70 11.04
C SER A 169 -8.64 5.55 12.11
N THR A 170 -7.98 5.81 13.23
CA THR A 170 -8.53 6.61 14.36
C THR A 170 -8.42 8.12 14.13
N GLN A 171 -7.73 8.54 13.08
CA GLN A 171 -7.32 9.93 12.85
C GLN A 171 -7.82 10.51 11.52
N ARG A 172 -7.93 11.84 11.49
CA ARG A 172 -8.05 12.65 10.27
C ARG A 172 -6.69 13.21 9.87
N TYR A 173 -6.50 13.38 8.56
CA TYR A 173 -5.27 13.85 7.95
C TYR A 173 -5.58 14.90 6.90
N HIS A 174 -4.66 15.84 6.71
CA HIS A 174 -4.74 16.79 5.62
C HIS A 174 -4.49 16.10 4.28
N VAL A 175 -5.25 16.51 3.27
CA VAL A 175 -4.98 16.14 1.88
C VAL A 175 -3.66 16.78 1.43
N GLY A 176 -2.89 16.09 0.58
CA GLY A 176 -1.52 16.48 0.21
C GLY A 176 -0.43 15.78 1.03
N ASP A 177 -0.79 15.24 2.20
CA ASP A 177 0.11 14.46 3.06
C ASP A 177 -0.12 12.94 2.93
N LEU A 178 -0.89 12.50 1.93
CA LEU A 178 -1.27 11.09 1.80
C LEU A 178 -0.09 10.23 1.36
N SER A 179 0.59 9.64 2.33
CA SER A 179 1.71 8.72 2.13
C SER A 179 1.29 7.25 2.29
N PRO A 180 2.02 6.27 1.74
CA PRO A 180 1.87 4.86 2.16
C PRO A 180 2.19 4.70 3.66
N ILE A 181 1.54 3.74 4.33
CA ILE A 181 1.89 3.40 5.72
C ILE A 181 3.12 2.50 5.69
N HIS A 182 3.00 1.31 5.12
CA HIS A 182 4.12 0.40 4.87
C HIS A 182 3.91 -0.32 3.53
N PRO A 183 4.93 -1.02 2.99
CA PRO A 183 4.79 -1.81 1.77
C PRO A 183 3.64 -2.82 1.87
N GLY A 184 2.72 -2.76 0.90
CA GLY A 184 1.59 -3.67 0.79
C GLY A 184 0.38 -3.41 1.69
N CYS A 185 0.30 -2.31 2.49
CA CYS A 185 -0.92 -2.03 3.27
C CYS A 185 -2.13 -1.87 2.33
N ASP A 186 -3.24 -2.48 2.72
CA ASP A 186 -4.47 -2.53 1.94
C ASP A 186 -5.51 -1.48 2.36
N CYS A 187 -5.33 -0.76 3.47
CA CYS A 187 -6.25 0.28 3.93
C CYS A 187 -6.68 1.26 2.82
N SER A 188 -7.92 1.68 2.86
CA SER A 188 -8.50 2.66 1.93
C SER A 188 -8.51 4.05 2.55
N VAL A 189 -8.95 5.04 1.78
CA VAL A 189 -9.18 6.40 2.29
C VAL A 189 -10.62 6.80 2.04
N ALA A 190 -11.17 7.66 2.89
CA ALA A 190 -12.46 8.29 2.69
C ALA A 190 -12.35 9.80 2.93
N PRO A 191 -12.97 10.64 2.09
CA PRO A 191 -13.03 12.07 2.34
C PRO A 191 -13.76 12.35 3.65
N VAL A 192 -13.28 13.32 4.40
CA VAL A 192 -13.99 13.87 5.56
C VAL A 192 -14.91 15.00 5.06
N LYS A 193 -16.05 15.17 5.73
CA LYS A 193 -17.02 16.24 5.41
C LYS A 193 -16.37 17.62 5.45
N SER A 194 -16.91 18.54 4.64
CA SER A 194 -16.37 19.89 4.43
C SER A 194 -16.47 20.81 5.64
N ASP A 195 -17.32 20.48 6.62
CA ASP A 195 -17.52 21.19 7.89
C ASP A 195 -16.49 20.82 8.97
N TRP A 196 -15.50 19.99 8.63
CA TRP A 196 -14.40 19.64 9.52
C TRP A 196 -13.67 20.90 10.03
N ASN A 197 -13.60 21.03 11.36
CA ASN A 197 -13.07 22.19 12.07
C ASN A 197 -11.62 22.03 12.55
N GLY A 198 -10.94 20.93 12.17
CA GLY A 198 -9.56 20.64 12.57
C GLY A 198 -9.40 19.59 13.67
N ASP A 199 -10.48 19.01 14.19
CA ASP A 199 -10.40 17.95 15.20
C ASP A 199 -9.76 16.66 14.66
N ARG A 200 -8.73 16.15 15.37
CA ARG A 200 -7.90 15.06 14.84
C ARG A 200 -8.52 13.67 15.01
N VAL A 201 -9.18 13.40 16.14
CA VAL A 201 -9.68 12.06 16.52
C VAL A 201 -11.11 11.86 16.02
N ILE A 202 -11.33 10.78 15.28
CA ILE A 202 -12.65 10.44 14.71
C ILE A 202 -13.50 9.63 15.68
N ASP A 203 -12.86 8.68 16.36
CA ASP A 203 -13.52 7.67 17.16
C ASP A 203 -12.66 7.40 18.41
N PRO A 204 -12.98 8.04 19.55
CA PRO A 204 -12.25 7.88 20.80
C PRO A 204 -12.30 6.45 21.37
N ASP A 205 -13.39 5.72 21.12
CA ASP A 205 -13.59 4.37 21.62
C ASP A 205 -12.75 3.37 20.81
N LEU A 206 -12.80 3.49 19.47
CA LEU A 206 -11.89 2.73 18.60
C LEU A 206 -10.43 3.08 18.88
N LEU A 207 -10.14 4.34 19.23
CA LEU A 207 -8.79 4.76 19.62
C LEU A 207 -8.32 4.04 20.90
N GLU A 208 -9.18 3.92 21.92
CA GLU A 208 -8.83 3.20 23.15
C GLU A 208 -8.76 1.68 22.94
N ASP A 209 -9.64 1.10 22.13
CA ASP A 209 -9.54 -0.30 21.72
C ASP A 209 -8.25 -0.56 20.91
N THR A 210 -7.86 0.39 20.08
CA THR A 210 -6.57 0.35 19.37
C THR A 210 -5.41 0.39 20.37
N HIS A 211 -5.47 1.24 21.41
CA HIS A 211 -4.46 1.25 22.47
C HIS A 211 -4.35 -0.13 23.13
N LYS A 212 -5.47 -0.81 23.37
CA LYS A 212 -5.49 -2.16 23.95
C LYS A 212 -4.82 -3.19 23.03
N GLN A 213 -5.17 -3.21 21.74
CA GLN A 213 -4.59 -4.16 20.78
C GLN A 213 -3.10 -3.92 20.51
N VAL A 214 -2.66 -2.66 20.47
CA VAL A 214 -1.23 -2.32 20.32
C VAL A 214 -0.44 -2.79 21.54
N ARG A 215 -0.95 -2.58 22.77
CA ARG A 215 -0.34 -3.09 24.00
C ARG A 215 -0.13 -4.61 23.95
N GLU A 216 -1.13 -5.35 23.48
CA GLU A 216 -1.08 -6.81 23.32
C GLU A 216 -0.04 -7.26 22.27
N LEU A 217 0.12 -6.51 21.17
CA LEU A 217 1.06 -6.84 20.09
C LEU A 217 2.52 -6.46 20.37
N THR A 218 2.76 -5.39 21.15
CA THR A 218 4.12 -4.85 21.37
C THR A 218 4.67 -5.12 22.77
N GLY A 219 3.86 -5.64 23.71
CA GLY A 219 4.29 -5.89 25.10
C GLY A 219 4.69 -4.64 25.88
N ALA A 220 4.28 -3.45 25.44
CA ALA A 220 4.68 -2.18 26.03
C ALA A 220 3.79 -1.83 27.23
N ASP A 221 4.40 -1.68 28.42
CA ASP A 221 3.67 -1.31 29.64
C ASP A 221 3.68 0.21 29.90
N ASN A 222 2.67 0.63 30.68
CA ASN A 222 2.14 1.96 30.96
C ASN A 222 3.01 3.23 30.72
N ARG A 223 2.38 4.22 30.05
CA ARG A 223 2.77 5.59 29.64
C ARG A 223 3.12 5.79 28.15
N ALA A 224 3.55 4.76 27.43
CA ALA A 224 3.78 4.84 25.97
C ALA A 224 2.50 4.60 25.12
N ALA A 225 1.50 3.93 25.69
CA ALA A 225 0.25 3.59 24.99
C ALA A 225 -0.66 4.81 24.70
N HIS A 226 -0.58 5.87 25.51
CA HIS A 226 -1.27 7.14 25.25
C HIS A 226 -0.54 8.04 24.23
N ASP A 227 0.67 7.65 23.83
CA ASP A 227 1.53 8.42 22.95
C ASP A 227 2.17 7.51 21.90
N TYR A 228 1.33 6.78 21.16
CA TYR A 228 1.79 6.07 19.97
C TYR A 228 2.43 7.04 18.97
N GLN A 229 2.19 8.36 19.03
CA GLN A 229 2.94 9.33 18.23
C GLN A 229 4.44 9.29 18.53
N LYS A 230 4.85 8.96 19.77
CA LYS A 230 6.24 8.62 20.07
C LYS A 230 6.67 7.31 19.43
N LEU A 231 5.78 6.32 19.32
CA LEU A 231 6.08 5.02 18.71
C LEU A 231 6.05 5.02 17.18
N LEU A 232 5.51 6.08 16.57
CA LEU A 232 5.39 6.24 15.13
C LEU A 232 6.39 7.26 14.59
N LEU A 233 7.04 6.94 13.49
CA LEU A 233 7.92 7.86 12.77
C LEU A 233 7.60 7.83 11.28
N VAL A 234 7.62 9.00 10.64
CA VAL A 234 7.72 9.06 9.18
C VAL A 234 9.19 8.89 8.82
N ARG A 235 9.49 7.90 7.98
CA ARG A 235 10.83 7.64 7.46
C ARG A 235 10.81 7.59 5.94
N ASP A 236 11.87 8.05 5.31
CA ASP A 236 12.02 7.92 3.87
C ASP A 236 12.45 6.50 3.51
N HIS A 237 11.59 5.82 2.75
CA HIS A 237 11.92 4.57 2.09
C HIS A 237 12.51 4.89 0.72
N GLY A 238 13.70 4.33 0.42
CA GLY A 238 14.43 4.58 -0.83
C GLY A 238 13.75 4.13 -2.13
N GLU A 239 12.49 3.70 -2.09
CA GLU A 239 11.72 3.29 -3.28
C GLU A 239 10.32 3.88 -3.34
N ILE A 240 9.69 4.17 -2.18
CA ILE A 240 8.28 4.61 -2.12
C ILE A 240 8.10 5.94 -1.38
N GLY A 241 9.21 6.60 -1.02
CA GLY A 241 9.20 7.89 -0.35
C GLY A 241 8.83 7.77 1.13
N PRO A 242 8.25 8.83 1.72
CA PRO A 242 7.90 8.84 3.14
C PRO A 242 6.86 7.77 3.46
N VAL A 243 7.09 7.04 4.55
CA VAL A 243 6.25 5.97 5.05
C VAL A 243 6.14 6.03 6.56
N LEU A 244 4.97 5.67 7.08
CA LEU A 244 4.71 5.60 8.52
C LEU A 244 5.22 4.26 9.09
N THR A 245 6.21 4.33 9.98
CA THR A 245 6.90 3.17 10.56
C THR A 245 6.78 3.15 12.08
N TRP A 246 7.02 1.98 12.69
CA TRP A 246 7.33 1.93 14.12
C TRP A 246 8.72 2.49 14.40
N ARG A 247 8.92 3.09 15.57
CA ARG A 247 10.17 3.76 15.97
C ARG A 247 11.40 2.86 15.85
N ASP A 248 11.27 1.57 16.08
CA ASP A 248 12.35 0.58 16.01
C ASP A 248 12.55 -0.04 14.60
N GLN A 249 11.61 0.16 13.68
CA GLN A 249 11.73 -0.31 12.31
C GLN A 249 12.63 0.59 11.48
N ASN A 250 13.63 0.02 10.82
CA ASN A 250 14.46 0.73 9.85
C ASN A 250 14.38 0.03 8.50
N PHE A 251 14.41 0.82 7.42
CA PHE A 251 14.65 0.28 6.09
C PHE A 251 16.14 -0.02 5.96
N LYS A 252 16.47 -1.18 5.40
CA LYS A 252 17.84 -1.38 4.90
C LYS A 252 18.07 -0.33 3.80
N ALA A 253 19.26 0.27 3.77
CA ALA A 253 19.64 1.14 2.67
C ALA A 253 19.48 0.36 1.35
N ALA A 254 18.91 1.02 0.35
CA ALA A 254 18.72 0.46 -0.98
C ALA A 254 20.06 0.22 -1.68
#